data_AF-A0A925A4Q3-F1
#
_entry.id   AF-A0A925A4Q3-F1
#
_cell.length_a   1.000
_cell.length_b   1.000
_cell.length_c   1.000
_cell.angle_alpha   90.00
_cell.angle_beta   90.00
_cell.angle_gamma   90.00
#
_symmetry.space_group_name_H-M   'P 1'
#
loop_
_entity.id
_entity.type
_entity.pdbx_description
1 polymer ?
#
loop_
_entity_poly.entity_id
_entity_poly.type
_entity_poly.pdbx_seq_one_letter_code
_entity_poly.pdbx_strand_id
1 'polypeptide(L)'
;MALVTDLVVNMMQFSLRTKLTVSYVFIALICVGLVSVITNALLDKQFQTYVKQNQEQKNKDIVIAITQQFHNNSWNVEGIESIGMSAIENSLIVRVRNSGGNALWDATVHNNGMCERIIQQTAMSMKSRYPNFKGEFVQKVYPIILNDKTVGTVEIGSYGPFYFSQSL
;
A
#
# COMPACT_ATOMS: atom_id res chain seq x y z
N MET A 1 -16.78 45.43 -50.79
CA MET A 1 -16.11 45.38 -49.47
C MET A 1 -17.14 45.31 -48.33
N ALA A 2 -18.18 46.15 -48.32
CA ALA A 2 -19.29 46.11 -47.34
C ALA A 2 -20.10 44.79 -47.33
N LEU A 3 -20.36 44.20 -48.50
CA LEU A 3 -21.17 42.98 -48.61
C LEU A 3 -20.46 41.73 -48.03
N VAL A 4 -19.12 41.75 -47.96
CA VAL A 4 -18.33 40.66 -47.38
C VAL A 4 -18.27 40.79 -45.85
N THR A 5 -18.23 42.02 -45.33
CA THR A 5 -18.28 42.26 -43.88
C THR A 5 -19.65 41.96 -43.29
N ASP A 6 -20.76 42.24 -43.99
CA ASP A 6 -22.11 41.93 -43.51
C ASP A 6 -22.42 40.42 -43.51
N LEU A 7 -21.90 39.65 -44.48
CA LEU A 7 -22.04 38.20 -44.50
C LEU A 7 -21.28 37.53 -43.34
N VAL A 8 -20.13 38.09 -42.96
CA VAL A 8 -19.30 37.62 -41.85
C VAL A 8 -19.91 37.99 -40.49
N VAL A 9 -20.53 39.18 -40.37
CA VAL A 9 -21.18 39.63 -39.12
C VAL A 9 -22.49 38.87 -38.84
N ASN A 10 -23.25 38.50 -39.87
CA ASN A 10 -24.50 37.76 -39.71
C ASN A 10 -24.30 36.26 -39.39
N MET A 11 -23.10 35.72 -39.63
CA MET A 11 -22.73 34.34 -39.26
C MET A 11 -22.43 34.14 -37.77
N MET A 12 -22.39 35.18 -36.93
CA MET A 12 -22.12 35.07 -35.49
C MET A 12 -23.19 35.74 -34.59
N GLN A 13 -24.46 35.64 -34.95
CA GLN A 13 -25.57 35.99 -34.06
C GLN A 13 -26.15 34.70 -33.43
N PHE A 14 -25.48 34.18 -32.41
CA PHE A 14 -26.00 33.01 -31.68
C PHE A 14 -27.34 33.35 -31.02
N SER A 15 -28.36 32.54 -31.31
CA SER A 15 -29.68 32.66 -30.68
C SER A 15 -29.57 32.56 -29.15
N LEU A 16 -30.48 33.21 -28.42
CA LEU A 16 -30.49 33.18 -26.95
C LEU A 16 -30.52 31.74 -26.41
N ARG A 17 -31.22 30.84 -27.11
CA ARG A 17 -31.28 29.40 -26.80
C ARG A 17 -29.91 28.74 -26.92
N THR A 18 -29.18 29.03 -28.00
CA THR A 18 -27.83 28.48 -28.22
C THR A 18 -26.85 28.94 -27.14
N LYS A 19 -26.87 30.23 -26.76
CA LYS A 19 -26.02 30.76 -25.67
C LYS A 19 -26.30 30.07 -24.33
N LEU A 20 -27.58 29.87 -24.01
CA LEU A 20 -28.00 29.18 -22.78
C LEU A 20 -27.57 27.70 -22.79
N THR A 21 -27.80 26.98 -23.89
CA THR A 21 -27.38 25.58 -24.03
C THR A 21 -25.87 25.43 -23.90
N VAL A 22 -25.07 26.28 -24.56
CA VAL A 22 -23.60 26.26 -24.45
C VAL A 22 -23.15 26.53 -23.01
N SER A 23 -23.78 27.50 -22.32
CA SER A 23 -23.49 27.77 -20.91
C SER A 23 -23.76 26.55 -20.02
N TYR A 24 -24.90 25.88 -20.19
CA TYR A 24 -25.23 24.69 -19.40
C TYR A 24 -24.30 23.51 -19.69
N VAL A 25 -23.95 23.27 -20.96
CA VAL A 25 -22.97 22.22 -21.32
C VAL A 25 -21.61 22.54 -20.72
N PHE A 26 -21.17 23.79 -20.77
CA PHE A 26 -19.90 24.22 -20.19
C PHE A 26 -19.89 24.02 -18.67
N ILE A 27 -20.96 24.40 -17.98
CA ILE A 27 -21.11 24.17 -16.53
C ILE A 27 -21.07 22.67 -16.23
N ALA A 28 -21.80 21.84 -16.99
CA ALA A 28 -21.80 20.39 -16.79
C ALA A 28 -20.39 19.78 -16.96
N LEU A 29 -19.63 20.22 -17.97
CA LEU A 29 -18.24 19.79 -18.17
C LEU A 29 -17.34 20.20 -17.01
N ILE A 30 -17.48 21.43 -16.50
CA ILE A 30 -16.76 21.88 -15.31
C ILE A 30 -17.10 20.99 -14.11
N CYS A 31 -18.38 20.70 -13.88
CA CYS A 31 -18.81 19.85 -12.78
C CYS A 31 -18.19 18.45 -12.88
N VAL A 32 -18.24 17.80 -14.05
CA VAL A 32 -17.64 16.47 -14.26
C VAL A 32 -16.11 16.51 -14.06
N GLY A 33 -15.45 17.56 -14.57
CA GLY A 33 -14.01 17.75 -14.39
C GLY A 33 -13.62 17.93 -12.92
N LEU A 34 -14.36 18.76 -12.18
CA LEU A 34 -14.14 18.97 -10.75
C LEU A 34 -14.35 17.69 -9.95
N VAL A 35 -15.44 16.96 -10.20
CA VAL A 35 -15.70 15.67 -9.55
C VAL A 35 -14.55 14.71 -9.81
N SER A 36 -14.07 14.62 -11.06
CA SER A 36 -12.98 13.72 -11.42
C SER A 36 -11.67 14.05 -10.69
N VAL A 37 -11.30 15.34 -10.62
CA VAL A 37 -10.12 15.80 -9.89
C VAL A 37 -10.24 15.52 -8.39
N ILE A 38 -11.39 15.84 -7.80
CA ILE A 38 -11.65 15.63 -6.37
C ILE A 38 -11.62 14.15 -6.03
N THR A 39 -12.33 13.32 -6.79
CA THR A 39 -12.39 11.87 -6.59
C THR A 39 -11.00 11.26 -6.68
N ASN A 40 -10.21 11.61 -7.69
CA ASN A 40 -8.85 11.08 -7.84
C ASN A 40 -7.95 11.47 -6.65
N ALA A 41 -8.04 12.72 -6.19
CA ALA A 41 -7.23 13.20 -5.07
C ALA A 41 -7.65 12.59 -3.71
N LEU A 42 -8.95 12.42 -3.47
CA LEU A 42 -9.47 11.83 -2.23
C LEU A 42 -9.24 10.31 -2.17
N LEU A 43 -9.49 9.62 -3.28
CA LEU A 43 -9.31 8.16 -3.36
C LEU A 43 -7.86 7.77 -3.10
N ASP A 44 -6.88 8.49 -3.65
CA ASP A 44 -5.47 8.16 -3.44
C ASP A 44 -5.12 8.18 -1.93
N LYS A 45 -5.52 9.22 -1.19
CA LYS A 45 -5.28 9.31 0.25
C LYS A 45 -5.99 8.22 1.05
N GLN A 46 -7.25 7.94 0.73
CA GLN A 46 -8.01 6.88 1.39
C GLN A 46 -7.39 5.51 1.12
N PHE A 47 -6.96 5.27 -0.12
CA PHE A 47 -6.31 4.03 -0.51
C PHE A 47 -4.98 3.81 0.21
N GLN A 48 -4.14 4.84 0.31
CA GLN A 48 -2.90 4.76 1.10
C GLN A 48 -3.17 4.42 2.57
N THR A 49 -4.22 5.01 3.16
CA THR A 49 -4.62 4.74 4.55
C THR A 49 -5.10 3.30 4.72
N TYR A 50 -5.95 2.84 3.82
CA TYR A 50 -6.42 1.45 3.77
C TYR A 50 -5.26 0.46 3.67
N VAL A 51 -4.30 0.71 2.77
CA VAL A 51 -3.14 -0.17 2.58
C VAL A 51 -2.27 -0.25 3.83
N LYS A 52 -2.03 0.87 4.53
CA LYS A 52 -1.29 0.88 5.81
C LYS A 52 -2.01 0.06 6.88
N GLN A 53 -3.33 0.23 7.01
CA GLN A 53 -4.15 -0.52 7.97
C GLN A 53 -4.14 -2.02 7.64
N ASN A 54 -4.27 -2.38 6.36
CA ASN A 54 -4.23 -3.76 5.91
C ASN A 54 -2.86 -4.41 6.18
N GLN A 55 -1.75 -3.70 5.97
CA GLN A 55 -0.41 -4.19 6.34
C GLN A 55 -0.25 -4.39 7.84
N GLU A 56 -0.75 -3.46 8.67
CA GLU A 56 -0.73 -3.64 10.12
C GLU A 56 -1.57 -4.85 10.55
N GLN A 57 -2.71 -5.08 9.91
CA GLN A 57 -3.52 -6.26 10.17
C GLN A 57 -2.79 -7.55 9.80
N LYS A 58 -2.16 -7.62 8.62
CA LYS A 58 -1.33 -8.76 8.21
C LYS A 58 -0.21 -9.06 9.20
N ASN A 59 0.46 -8.02 9.71
CA ASN A 59 1.49 -8.18 10.75
C ASN A 59 0.91 -8.83 12.01
N LYS A 60 -0.25 -8.39 12.47
CA LYS A 60 -0.95 -8.99 13.62
C LYS A 60 -1.35 -10.43 13.36
N ASP A 61 -1.84 -10.74 12.17
CA ASP A 61 -2.24 -12.10 11.79
C ASP A 61 -1.03 -13.04 11.80
N ILE A 62 0.13 -12.59 11.32
CA ILE A 62 1.41 -13.32 11.41
C ILE A 62 1.81 -13.54 12.87
N VAL A 63 1.73 -12.51 13.71
CA VAL A 63 2.05 -12.62 15.14
C VAL A 63 1.12 -13.64 15.82
N ILE A 64 -0.18 -13.62 15.51
CA ILE A 64 -1.15 -14.59 16.03
C ILE A 64 -0.78 -16.01 15.57
N ALA A 65 -0.50 -16.20 14.28
CA ALA A 65 -0.12 -17.51 13.73
C ALA A 65 1.17 -18.06 14.37
N ILE A 66 2.17 -17.20 14.60
CA ILE A 66 3.41 -17.57 15.29
C ILE A 66 3.13 -17.87 16.77
N THR A 67 2.28 -17.09 17.43
CA THR A 67 1.90 -17.32 18.84
C THR A 67 1.28 -18.71 19.01
N GLN A 68 0.47 -19.16 18.05
CA GLN A 68 -0.12 -20.50 18.05
C GLN A 68 0.91 -21.63 17.88
N GLN A 69 2.13 -21.32 17.44
CA GLN A 69 3.22 -22.30 17.36
C GLN A 69 3.90 -22.55 18.72
N PHE A 70 3.55 -21.80 19.77
CA PHE A 70 4.01 -22.07 21.12
C PHE A 70 2.99 -22.86 21.93
N HIS A 71 3.35 -24.08 22.33
CA HIS A 71 2.52 -24.93 23.18
C HIS A 71 3.39 -25.79 24.09
N ASN A 72 2.86 -26.14 25.27
CA ASN A 72 3.56 -26.96 26.28
C ASN A 72 4.99 -26.47 26.58
N ASN A 73 5.18 -25.15 26.63
CA ASN A 73 6.48 -24.51 26.85
C ASN A 73 7.55 -24.82 25.78
N SER A 74 7.12 -25.20 24.57
CA SER A 74 7.98 -25.51 23.43
C SER A 74 7.51 -24.77 22.17
N TRP A 75 8.43 -24.55 21.25
CA TRP A 75 8.16 -23.90 19.96
C TRP A 75 8.12 -24.95 18.84
N ASN A 76 7.06 -24.95 18.04
CA ASN A 76 7.02 -25.67 16.77
C ASN A 76 7.81 -24.89 15.71
N VAL A 77 9.12 -25.16 15.60
CA VAL A 77 10.02 -24.43 14.68
C VAL A 77 9.64 -24.63 13.22
N GLU A 78 9.22 -25.83 12.82
CA GLU A 78 8.76 -26.12 11.45
C GLU A 78 7.52 -25.29 11.08
N GLY A 79 6.59 -25.14 12.02
CA GLY A 79 5.42 -24.26 11.85
C GLY A 79 5.80 -22.80 11.70
N ILE A 80 6.77 -22.32 12.48
CA ILE A 80 7.30 -20.95 12.38
C ILE A 80 7.97 -20.74 11.01
N GLU A 81 8.76 -21.69 10.54
CA GLU A 81 9.40 -21.63 9.23
C GLU A 81 8.37 -21.52 8.10
N SER A 82 7.32 -22.34 8.12
CA SER A 82 6.24 -22.28 7.12
C SER A 82 5.55 -20.92 7.09
N ILE A 83 5.23 -20.36 8.26
CA ILE A 83 4.65 -19.01 8.38
C ILE A 83 5.62 -17.95 7.85
N GLY A 84 6.89 -18.05 8.23
CA GLY A 84 7.95 -17.14 7.78
C GLY A 84 8.13 -17.15 6.27
N MET A 85 8.12 -18.33 5.66
CA MET A 85 8.20 -18.49 4.20
C MET A 85 7.00 -17.88 3.48
N SER A 86 5.78 -18.06 3.99
CA SER A 86 4.58 -17.41 3.43
C SER A 86 4.58 -15.89 3.61
N ALA A 87 5.18 -15.38 4.69
CA ALA A 87 5.31 -13.93 4.90
C ALA A 87 6.19 -13.27 3.81
N ILE A 88 7.21 -13.97 3.32
CA ILE A 88 8.08 -13.49 2.24
C ILE A 88 7.28 -13.22 0.95
N GLU A 89 6.28 -14.06 0.63
CA GLU A 89 5.37 -13.85 -0.53
C GLU A 89 4.61 -12.52 -0.43
N ASN A 90 4.36 -12.04 0.79
CA ASN A 90 3.71 -10.77 1.06
C ASN A 90 4.69 -9.60 1.17
N SER A 91 5.95 -9.77 0.75
CA SER A 91 7.05 -8.80 0.89
C SER A 91 7.35 -8.43 2.35
N LEU A 92 7.20 -9.40 3.27
CA LEU A 92 7.52 -9.26 4.68
C LEU A 92 8.72 -10.14 5.05
N ILE A 93 9.65 -9.58 5.81
CA ILE A 93 10.84 -10.25 6.33
C ILE A 93 10.61 -10.49 7.81
N VAL A 94 10.40 -11.75 8.20
CA VAL A 94 10.07 -12.11 9.59
C VAL A 94 11.31 -12.67 10.29
N ARG A 95 11.47 -12.30 11.56
CA ARG A 95 12.42 -12.91 12.49
C ARG A 95 11.71 -13.19 13.81
N VAL A 96 11.91 -14.37 14.37
CA VAL A 96 11.28 -14.81 15.62
C VAL A 96 12.34 -15.18 16.63
N ARG A 97 12.22 -14.66 17.85
CA ARG A 97 13.11 -14.99 18.97
C ARG A 97 12.30 -15.50 20.15
N ASN A 98 12.88 -16.43 20.91
CA ASN A 98 12.31 -16.85 22.19
C ASN A 98 12.57 -15.81 23.30
N SER A 99 12.04 -16.06 24.50
CA SER A 99 12.23 -15.20 25.68
C SER A 99 13.68 -15.00 26.11
N GLY A 100 14.58 -15.93 25.75
CA GLY A 100 16.03 -15.82 25.99
C GLY A 100 16.77 -15.00 24.93
N GLY A 101 16.09 -14.53 23.88
CA GLY A 101 16.69 -13.77 22.77
C GLY A 101 17.28 -14.64 21.65
N ASN A 102 17.24 -15.96 21.80
CA ASN A 102 17.72 -16.90 20.78
C ASN A 102 16.77 -16.88 19.58
N ALA A 103 17.33 -16.79 18.37
CA ALA A 103 16.57 -16.86 17.15
C ALA A 103 15.98 -18.26 16.98
N LEU A 104 14.66 -18.34 16.84
CA LEU A 104 13.93 -19.55 16.48
C LEU A 104 13.89 -19.71 14.95
N TRP A 105 13.72 -18.58 14.24
CA TRP A 105 13.78 -18.51 12.79
C TRP A 105 14.08 -17.08 12.34
N ASP A 106 14.81 -16.93 11.24
CA ASP A 106 15.18 -15.63 10.67
C ASP A 106 15.26 -15.72 9.14
N ALA A 107 14.37 -15.00 8.45
CA ALA A 107 14.34 -14.94 7.00
C ALA A 107 15.68 -14.51 6.37
N THR A 108 16.42 -13.62 7.04
CA THR A 108 17.72 -13.12 6.53
C THR A 108 18.80 -14.19 6.60
N VAL A 109 18.75 -15.06 7.61
CA VAL A 109 19.66 -16.23 7.70
C VAL A 109 19.24 -17.30 6.71
N HIS A 110 17.93 -17.50 6.53
CA HIS A 110 17.40 -18.48 5.58
C HIS A 110 17.77 -18.12 4.13
N ASN A 111 17.52 -16.87 3.71
CA ASN A 111 17.88 -16.40 2.37
C ASN A 111 17.97 -14.86 2.29
N ASN A 112 19.11 -14.28 2.68
CA ASN A 112 19.32 -12.84 2.60
C ASN A 112 19.17 -12.28 1.16
N GLY A 113 19.69 -13.00 0.16
CA GLY A 113 19.60 -12.55 -1.24
C GLY A 113 18.16 -12.46 -1.75
N MET A 114 17.26 -13.32 -1.25
CA MET A 114 15.83 -13.22 -1.53
C MET A 114 15.18 -12.03 -0.83
N CYS A 115 15.54 -11.79 0.44
CA CYS A 115 15.06 -10.64 1.21
C CYS A 115 15.44 -9.31 0.52
N GLU A 116 16.71 -9.16 0.12
CA GLU A 116 17.19 -7.97 -0.58
C GLU A 116 16.48 -7.77 -1.92
N ARG A 117 16.29 -8.84 -2.69
CA ARG A 117 15.61 -8.78 -3.99
C ARG A 117 14.17 -8.31 -3.85
N ILE A 118 13.44 -8.85 -2.89
CA ILE A 118 12.04 -8.47 -2.64
C ILE A 118 11.94 -7.00 -2.26
N ILE A 119 12.79 -6.52 -1.34
CA ILE A 119 12.80 -5.10 -0.96
C ILE A 119 13.12 -4.19 -2.16
N GLN A 120 14.11 -4.55 -2.98
CA GLN A 120 14.44 -3.79 -4.19
C GLN A 120 13.30 -3.78 -5.21
N GLN A 121 12.67 -4.93 -5.44
CA GLN A 121 11.52 -5.04 -6.34
C GLN A 121 10.34 -4.19 -5.85
N THR A 122 10.01 -4.28 -4.56
CA THR A 122 8.97 -3.44 -3.95
C THR A 122 9.28 -1.95 -4.09
N ALA A 123 10.54 -1.55 -3.85
CA ALA A 123 10.97 -0.15 -4.00
C ALA A 123 10.84 0.35 -5.44
N MET A 124 11.23 -0.45 -6.44
CA MET A 124 11.10 -0.11 -7.86
C MET A 124 9.63 0.07 -8.26
N SER A 125 8.74 -0.84 -7.84
CA SER A 125 7.30 -0.72 -8.10
C SER A 125 6.69 0.53 -7.48
N MET A 126 7.06 0.83 -6.23
CA MET A 126 6.58 2.03 -5.54
C MET A 126 7.07 3.30 -6.24
N LYS A 127 8.33 3.35 -6.67
CA LYS A 127 8.89 4.50 -7.40
C LYS A 127 8.21 4.70 -8.77
N SER A 128 7.81 3.63 -9.45
CA SER A 128 7.09 3.73 -10.73
C SER A 128 5.73 4.41 -10.58
N ARG A 129 5.03 4.23 -9.45
CA ARG A 129 3.70 4.82 -9.20
C ARG A 129 3.78 6.15 -8.46
N TYR A 130 4.76 6.29 -7.58
CA TYR A 130 5.02 7.49 -6.79
C TYR A 130 6.50 7.89 -6.93
N PRO A 131 6.86 8.67 -7.96
CA PRO A 131 8.26 9.02 -8.25
C PRO A 131 9.00 9.73 -7.09
N ASN A 132 8.26 10.45 -6.26
CA ASN A 132 8.77 11.20 -5.11
C ASN A 132 8.62 10.43 -3.78
N PHE A 133 8.33 9.11 -3.84
CA PHE A 133 8.19 8.28 -2.65
C PHE A 133 9.54 8.05 -1.97
N LYS A 134 9.68 8.56 -0.75
CA LYS A 134 10.85 8.33 0.10
C LYS A 134 10.63 7.09 0.94
N GLY A 135 10.80 5.93 0.32
CA GLY A 135 10.68 4.67 1.04
C GLY A 135 12.03 4.09 1.46
N GLU A 136 11.98 3.28 2.50
CA GLU A 136 13.14 2.63 3.11
C GLU A 136 12.73 1.30 3.73
N PHE A 137 13.71 0.47 4.10
CA PHE A 137 13.43 -0.70 4.91
C PHE A 137 13.06 -0.25 6.33
N VAL A 138 11.90 -0.69 6.81
CA VAL A 138 11.41 -0.42 8.16
C VAL A 138 11.12 -1.74 8.87
N GLN A 139 11.28 -1.75 10.19
CA GLN A 139 11.03 -2.94 11.01
C GLN A 139 10.15 -2.59 12.20
N LYS A 140 9.17 -3.45 12.48
CA LYS A 140 8.31 -3.38 13.67
C LYS A 140 8.56 -4.59 14.56
N VAL A 141 8.52 -4.39 15.87
CA VAL A 141 8.74 -5.44 16.87
C VAL A 141 7.44 -5.67 17.63
N TYR A 142 7.03 -6.93 17.72
CA TYR A 142 5.81 -7.36 18.38
C TYR A 142 6.15 -8.36 19.49
N PRO A 143 5.80 -8.09 20.76
CA PRO A 143 5.98 -9.08 21.82
C PRO A 143 4.94 -10.20 21.68
N ILE A 144 5.36 -11.43 21.94
CA ILE A 144 4.45 -12.58 22.04
C ILE A 144 4.08 -12.75 23.51
N ILE A 145 2.81 -12.46 23.84
CA ILE A 145 2.32 -12.46 25.22
C ILE A 145 1.37 -13.64 25.43
N LEU A 146 1.68 -14.48 26.41
CA LEU A 146 0.83 -15.58 26.87
C LEU A 146 0.71 -15.54 28.39
N ASN A 147 -0.51 -15.56 28.92
CA ASN A 147 -0.80 -15.47 30.36
C ASN A 147 -0.04 -14.31 31.04
N ASP A 148 -0.11 -13.12 30.44
CA ASP A 148 0.58 -11.89 30.87
C ASP A 148 2.11 -11.95 30.93
N LYS A 149 2.73 -12.97 30.30
CA LYS A 149 4.18 -13.11 30.20
C LYS A 149 4.64 -13.01 28.75
N THR A 150 5.71 -12.28 28.53
CA THR A 150 6.37 -12.26 27.21
C THR A 150 7.19 -13.54 27.05
N VAL A 151 6.82 -14.38 26.08
CA VAL A 151 7.46 -15.67 25.80
C VAL A 151 8.39 -15.61 24.58
N GLY A 152 8.36 -14.52 23.83
CA GLY A 152 9.18 -14.30 22.65
C GLY A 152 8.88 -12.97 21.98
N THR A 153 9.52 -12.73 20.83
CA THR A 153 9.32 -11.53 20.01
C THR A 153 9.26 -11.90 18.53
N VAL A 154 8.43 -11.18 17.79
CA VAL A 154 8.38 -11.22 16.32
C VAL A 154 8.82 -9.86 15.80
N GLU A 155 9.89 -9.85 15.00
CA GLU A 155 10.35 -8.72 14.23
C GLU A 155 9.81 -8.88 12.80
N ILE A 156 9.07 -7.89 12.29
CA ILE A 156 8.53 -7.88 10.93
C ILE A 156 9.08 -6.66 10.19
N GLY A 157 9.92 -6.91 9.20
CA GLY A 157 10.53 -5.93 8.31
C GLY A 157 9.82 -5.85 6.95
N SER A 158 9.75 -4.67 6.37
CA SER A 158 9.18 -4.45 5.03
C SER A 158 9.63 -3.11 4.43
N TYR A 159 9.24 -2.83 3.19
CA TYR A 159 9.46 -1.50 2.59
C TYR A 159 8.39 -0.51 3.08
N GLY A 160 8.81 0.55 3.77
CA GLY A 160 7.96 1.54 4.39
C GLY A 160 7.94 2.90 3.66
N PRO A 161 7.06 3.83 4.07
CA PRO A 161 6.04 3.69 5.12
C PRO A 161 4.81 2.85 4.72
N PHE A 162 4.69 2.46 3.45
CA PHE A 162 3.75 1.47 2.94
C PHE A 162 4.21 1.00 1.55
N TYR A 163 3.73 -0.16 1.13
CA TYR A 163 3.91 -0.65 -0.23
C TYR A 163 2.61 -1.23 -0.79
N PHE A 164 2.52 -1.35 -2.11
CA PHE A 164 1.45 -2.11 -2.73
C PHE A 164 1.93 -3.54 -2.96
N SER A 165 1.16 -4.51 -2.46
CA SER A 165 1.39 -5.91 -2.80
C SER A 165 1.20 -6.08 -4.30
N GLN A 166 2.19 -6.66 -4.97
CA GLN A 166 2.00 -7.11 -6.34
C GLN A 166 1.09 -8.34 -6.29
N SER A 167 -0.03 -8.30 -6.99
CA SER A 167 -0.68 -9.53 -7.41
C SER A 167 0.24 -10.15 -8.46
N LEU A 168 0.82 -11.31 -8.15
CA LEU A 168 1.49 -12.18 -9.12
C LEU A 168 0.51 -12.57 -10.24
#